data_AF-A0A8D8QX06-F1
#
_entry.id   AF-A0A8D8QX06-F1
#
_cell.length_a   1.000
_cell.length_b   1.000
_cell.length_c   1.000
_cell.angle_alpha   90.00
_cell.angle_beta   90.00
_cell.angle_gamma   90.00
#
_symmetry.space_group_name_H-M   'P 1'
#
loop_
_entity.id
_entity.type
_entity.pdbx_description
1 polymer ?
#
loop_
_entity_poly.entity_id
_entity_poly.type
_entity_poly.pdbx_seq_one_letter_code
_entity_poly.pdbx_strand_id
1 'polypeptide(L)'
;MLEIQMQKYKNQQIPPSEIEKYKEIVERKNMQFVINNYTDGPAFKCNIWKNNNQTNRHIITRYTSHGFHHLICTKKEYHTEYDGCICKICKLVIQERYHIDQHINQDTSLTSFITLLLSRTPQSQSY
;
A
#
# COMPACT_ATOMS: atom_id res chain seq x y z
N MET A 1 -25.42 -35.63 -3.91
CA MET A 1 -23.95 -35.63 -3.72
C MET A 1 -23.42 -34.25 -3.37
N LEU A 2 -23.73 -33.18 -4.14
CA LEU A 2 -23.31 -31.80 -3.83
C LEU A 2 -23.90 -31.23 -2.52
N GLU A 3 -25.19 -31.45 -2.24
CA GLU A 3 -25.84 -30.94 -1.02
C GLU A 3 -25.26 -31.53 0.27
N ILE A 4 -25.00 -32.84 0.30
CA ILE A 4 -24.36 -33.53 1.44
C ILE A 4 -22.95 -32.96 1.72
N GLN A 5 -22.23 -32.58 0.68
CA GLN A 5 -20.90 -31.98 0.81
C GLN A 5 -20.99 -30.53 1.35
N MET A 6 -22.01 -29.76 0.97
CA MET A 6 -22.27 -28.41 1.49
C MET A 6 -22.77 -28.41 2.95
N GLN A 7 -23.60 -29.37 3.35
CA GLN A 7 -24.00 -29.56 4.76
C GLN A 7 -22.78 -29.88 5.65
N LYS A 8 -21.81 -30.65 5.13
CA LYS A 8 -20.58 -31.00 5.85
C LYS A 8 -19.72 -29.79 6.21
N TYR A 9 -19.67 -28.77 5.35
CA TYR A 9 -18.96 -27.51 5.62
C TYR A 9 -19.73 -26.55 6.54
N LYS A 10 -21.08 -26.56 6.51
CA LYS A 10 -21.91 -25.71 7.38
C LYS A 10 -21.85 -26.08 8.87
N ASN A 11 -21.57 -27.33 9.19
CA ASN A 11 -21.58 -27.85 10.57
C ASN A 11 -20.18 -28.03 11.18
N GLN A 12 -19.13 -27.63 10.47
CA GLN A 12 -17.76 -27.78 10.93
C GLN A 12 -17.43 -26.61 11.88
N GLN A 13 -17.59 -26.81 13.18
CA GLN A 13 -17.13 -25.84 14.17
C GLN A 13 -15.60 -25.81 14.15
N ILE A 14 -15.04 -24.61 13.92
CA ILE A 14 -13.59 -24.40 14.02
C ILE A 14 -13.20 -24.60 15.49
N PRO A 15 -12.22 -25.47 15.80
CA PRO A 15 -11.79 -25.69 17.16
C PRO A 15 -11.35 -24.36 17.83
N PRO A 16 -11.69 -24.11 19.10
CA PRO A 16 -11.28 -22.90 19.80
C PRO A 16 -9.78 -22.62 19.75
N SER A 17 -8.95 -23.68 19.77
CA SER A 17 -7.49 -23.58 19.64
C SER A 17 -7.03 -23.05 18.27
N GLU A 18 -7.74 -23.39 17.19
CA GLU A 18 -7.44 -22.86 15.84
C GLU A 18 -7.87 -21.40 15.70
N ILE A 19 -8.97 -21.02 16.36
CA ILE A 19 -9.39 -19.62 16.45
C ILE A 19 -8.32 -18.79 17.18
N GLU A 20 -7.76 -19.32 18.27
CA GLU A 20 -6.75 -18.62 19.05
C GLU A 20 -5.44 -18.43 18.27
N LYS A 21 -4.95 -19.49 17.62
CA LYS A 21 -3.79 -19.39 16.70
C LYS A 21 -4.02 -18.35 15.60
N TYR A 22 -5.23 -18.29 15.03
CA TYR A 22 -5.55 -17.31 14.01
C TYR A 22 -5.48 -15.88 14.55
N LYS A 23 -6.01 -15.62 15.76
CA LYS A 23 -5.92 -14.30 16.40
C LYS A 23 -4.48 -13.86 16.61
N GLU A 24 -3.61 -14.74 17.10
CA GLU A 24 -2.18 -14.45 17.28
C GLU A 24 -1.52 -14.05 15.94
N ILE A 25 -1.85 -14.76 14.86
CA ILE A 25 -1.35 -14.43 13.51
C ILE A 25 -1.86 -13.06 13.06
N VAL A 26 -3.13 -12.76 13.28
CA VAL A 26 -3.73 -11.47 12.93
C VAL A 26 -3.07 -10.34 13.72
N GLU A 27 -2.90 -10.49 15.02
CA GLU A 27 -2.28 -9.50 15.89
C GLU A 27 -0.84 -9.21 15.46
N ARG A 28 -0.04 -10.26 15.23
CA ARG A 28 1.33 -10.12 14.71
C ARG A 28 1.36 -9.38 13.36
N LYS A 29 0.46 -9.71 12.44
CA LYS A 29 0.38 -9.02 11.14
C LYS A 29 -0.04 -7.57 11.29
N ASN A 30 -0.98 -7.27 12.19
CA ASN A 30 -1.42 -5.90 12.47
C ASN A 30 -0.29 -5.07 13.09
N MET A 31 0.49 -5.63 14.02
CA MET A 31 1.68 -4.97 14.57
C MET A 31 2.69 -4.64 13.47
N GLN A 32 3.00 -5.60 12.60
CA GLN A 32 3.91 -5.36 11.49
C GLN A 32 3.37 -4.35 10.47
N PHE A 33 2.05 -4.32 10.28
CA PHE A 33 1.38 -3.33 9.46
C PHE A 33 1.57 -1.89 9.98
N VAL A 34 1.50 -1.71 11.30
CA VAL A 34 1.78 -0.43 11.96
C VAL A 34 3.28 -0.09 11.86
N ILE A 35 4.16 -1.03 12.19
CA ILE A 35 5.63 -0.84 12.14
C ILE A 35 6.08 -0.42 10.74
N ASN A 36 5.52 -1.02 9.69
CA ASN A 36 5.86 -0.71 8.30
C ASN A 36 5.21 0.58 7.76
N ASN A 37 4.62 1.38 8.66
CA ASN A 37 3.96 2.65 8.41
C ASN A 37 2.87 2.58 7.32
N TYR A 38 2.03 1.56 7.32
CA TYR A 38 0.89 1.55 6.39
C TYR A 38 -0.26 2.44 6.87
N THR A 39 -0.39 2.64 8.18
CA THR A 39 -1.49 3.41 8.78
C THR A 39 -1.45 4.90 8.48
N ASP A 40 -0.29 5.48 8.14
CA ASP A 40 -0.22 6.88 7.75
C ASP A 40 -0.65 7.13 6.29
N GLY A 41 -0.95 6.08 5.54
CA GLY A 41 -1.38 6.19 4.15
C GLY A 41 -2.77 6.83 4.02
N PRO A 42 -3.04 7.54 2.91
CA PRO A 42 -4.29 8.26 2.70
C PRO A 42 -5.53 7.36 2.70
N ALA A 43 -5.39 6.06 2.37
CA ALA A 43 -6.52 5.14 2.41
C ALA A 43 -7.00 4.80 3.83
N PHE A 44 -6.14 4.98 4.84
CA PHE A 44 -6.46 4.79 6.26
C PHE A 44 -6.87 6.09 6.95
N LYS A 45 -6.36 7.23 6.48
CA LYS A 45 -6.73 8.56 7.00
C LYS A 45 -8.10 9.04 6.55
N CYS A 46 -8.58 8.58 5.39
CA CYS A 46 -9.86 9.04 4.83
C CYS A 46 -10.57 7.95 4.03
N ASN A 47 -11.91 7.91 4.10
CA ASN A 47 -12.73 6.94 3.36
C ASN A 47 -13.25 7.46 2.00
N ILE A 48 -12.96 8.71 1.61
CA ILE A 48 -13.48 9.32 0.36
C ILE A 48 -13.13 8.48 -0.88
N TRP A 49 -11.98 7.79 -0.88
CA TRP A 49 -11.57 6.91 -1.98
C TRP A 49 -12.52 5.74 -2.22
N LYS A 50 -13.33 5.35 -1.22
CA LYS A 50 -14.32 4.27 -1.31
C LYS A 50 -15.59 4.71 -2.03
N ASN A 51 -15.83 6.02 -2.16
CA ASN A 51 -17.02 6.56 -2.83
C ASN A 51 -17.09 6.13 -4.30
N ASN A 52 -18.31 6.08 -4.81
CA ASN A 52 -18.58 5.80 -6.22
C ASN A 52 -17.96 6.89 -7.11
N ASN A 53 -17.53 6.50 -8.32
CA ASN A 53 -16.94 7.39 -9.33
C ASN A 53 -15.68 8.15 -8.88
N GLN A 54 -14.98 7.67 -7.85
CA GLN A 54 -13.77 8.33 -7.38
C GLN A 54 -12.56 7.99 -8.30
N THR A 55 -12.19 8.92 -9.15
CA THR A 55 -11.21 8.74 -10.24
C THR A 55 -9.80 8.44 -9.74
N ASN A 56 -9.42 9.00 -8.59
CA ASN A 56 -8.08 8.87 -8.02
C ASN A 56 -7.90 7.67 -7.08
N ARG A 57 -8.88 6.74 -7.03
CA ARG A 57 -8.84 5.56 -6.16
C ARG A 57 -7.54 4.77 -6.30
N HIS A 58 -7.11 4.53 -7.53
CA HIS A 58 -5.90 3.77 -7.84
C HIS A 58 -4.62 4.45 -7.31
N ILE A 59 -4.56 5.78 -7.33
CA ILE A 59 -3.44 6.55 -6.76
C ILE A 59 -3.46 6.40 -5.24
N ILE A 60 -4.61 6.61 -4.60
CA ILE A 60 -4.72 6.58 -3.13
C ILE A 60 -4.36 5.19 -2.58
N THR A 61 -4.88 4.12 -3.17
CA THR A 61 -4.60 2.75 -2.72
C THR A 61 -3.17 2.34 -2.99
N ARG A 62 -2.64 2.59 -4.20
CA ARG A 62 -1.23 2.26 -4.52
C ARG A 62 -0.23 3.09 -3.73
N TYR A 63 -0.54 4.35 -3.45
CA TYR A 63 0.31 5.20 -2.61
C TYR A 63 0.36 4.65 -1.19
N THR A 64 -0.79 4.27 -0.63
CA THR A 64 -0.84 3.61 0.69
C THR A 64 -0.02 2.31 0.70
N SER A 65 -0.17 1.46 -0.33
CA SER A 65 0.50 0.15 -0.37
C SER A 65 2.00 0.21 -0.69
N HIS A 66 2.45 1.18 -1.48
CA HIS A 66 3.80 1.17 -2.07
C HIS A 66 4.57 2.49 -1.91
N GLY A 67 3.92 3.58 -1.49
CA GLY A 67 4.54 4.91 -1.37
C GLY A 67 5.03 5.51 -2.69
N PHE A 68 4.81 4.84 -3.83
CA PHE A 68 5.34 5.21 -5.15
C PHE A 68 6.86 5.50 -5.19
N HIS A 69 7.63 4.85 -4.31
CA HIS A 69 9.09 4.98 -4.22
C HIS A 69 9.81 4.92 -5.58
N HIS A 70 9.44 3.98 -6.44
CA HIS A 70 10.01 3.82 -7.79
C HIS A 70 9.91 5.08 -8.67
N LEU A 71 8.91 5.94 -8.43
CA LEU A 71 8.77 7.20 -9.18
C LEU A 71 9.80 8.24 -8.79
N ILE A 72 10.38 8.16 -7.59
CA ILE A 72 11.33 9.14 -7.07
C ILE A 72 12.72 8.55 -6.81
N CYS A 73 12.88 7.23 -6.77
CA CYS A 73 14.17 6.58 -6.57
C CYS A 73 15.07 6.71 -7.82
N THR A 74 16.38 6.81 -7.61
CA THR A 74 17.38 6.74 -8.68
C THR A 74 17.62 5.31 -9.19
N LYS A 75 17.41 4.29 -8.33
CA LYS A 75 17.52 2.88 -8.68
C LYS A 75 16.31 2.49 -9.54
N LYS A 76 16.55 2.00 -10.75
CA LYS A 76 15.50 1.57 -11.70
C LYS A 76 15.09 0.11 -11.54
N GLU A 77 15.95 -0.69 -10.91
CA GLU A 77 15.70 -2.11 -10.68
C GLU A 77 14.72 -2.31 -9.52
N TYR A 78 14.03 -3.45 -9.51
CA TYR A 78 13.24 -3.84 -8.36
C TYR A 78 14.15 -4.02 -7.13
N HIS A 79 13.81 -3.34 -6.03
CA HIS A 79 14.48 -3.51 -4.76
C HIS A 79 13.47 -3.47 -3.64
N THR A 80 13.68 -4.36 -2.68
CA THR A 80 13.02 -4.34 -1.38
C THR A 80 13.80 -3.41 -0.46
N GLU A 81 13.07 -2.67 0.37
CA GLU A 81 13.64 -1.80 1.40
C GLU A 81 14.32 -0.52 0.87
N TYR A 82 14.34 0.51 1.72
CA TYR A 82 14.83 1.84 1.37
C TYR A 82 16.37 1.95 1.43
N ASP A 83 17.07 0.83 1.60
CA ASP A 83 18.50 0.82 1.88
C ASP A 83 19.34 1.35 0.72
N GLY A 84 20.01 2.47 0.99
CA GLY A 84 20.82 3.20 0.03
C GLY A 84 20.02 3.77 -1.14
N CYS A 85 18.70 3.94 -1.01
CA CYS A 85 17.90 4.58 -2.05
C CYS A 85 18.08 6.10 -2.01
N ILE A 86 18.36 6.70 -3.16
CA ILE A 86 18.51 8.15 -3.29
C ILE A 86 17.32 8.72 -4.05
N CYS A 87 16.73 9.79 -3.53
CA CYS A 87 15.66 10.51 -4.19
C CYS A 87 16.23 11.34 -5.36
N LYS A 88 15.71 11.14 -6.57
CA LYS A 88 16.15 11.89 -7.76
C LYS A 88 15.73 13.35 -7.75
N ILE A 89 14.79 13.74 -6.87
CA ILE A 89 14.29 15.11 -6.69
C ILE A 89 15.19 15.88 -5.72
N CYS A 90 15.24 15.50 -4.43
CA CYS A 90 16.04 16.22 -3.41
C CYS A 90 17.48 15.71 -3.25
N LYS A 91 17.87 14.61 -3.90
CA LYS A 91 19.20 13.97 -3.78
C LYS A 91 19.54 13.44 -2.38
N LEU A 92 18.54 13.31 -1.49
CA LEU A 92 18.71 12.74 -0.15
C LEU A 92 18.41 11.23 -0.13
N VAL A 93 18.85 10.57 0.93
CA VAL A 93 18.50 9.17 1.21
C VAL A 93 17.01 9.08 1.53
N ILE A 94 16.32 8.16 0.88
CA ILE A 94 14.94 7.81 1.20
C ILE A 94 14.99 6.89 2.41
N GLN A 95 14.35 7.30 3.51
CA GLN A 95 14.35 6.53 4.77
C GLN A 95 12.97 5.95 5.11
N GLU A 96 11.94 6.37 4.40
CA GLU A 96 10.55 6.09 4.76
C GLU A 96 9.65 5.91 3.54
N ARG A 97 8.50 5.27 3.78
CA ARG A 97 7.51 4.94 2.76
C ARG A 97 6.95 6.14 2.02
N TYR A 98 6.66 7.21 2.76
CA TYR A 98 5.96 8.38 2.22
C TYR A 98 6.90 9.56 1.99
N HIS A 99 8.17 9.30 1.64
CA HIS A 99 9.15 10.35 1.32
C HIS A 99 8.66 11.33 0.23
N ILE A 100 7.72 10.89 -0.63
CA ILE A 100 7.05 11.77 -1.61
C ILE A 100 6.36 12.97 -0.94
N ASP A 101 5.84 12.83 0.28
CA ASP A 101 5.16 13.91 1.01
C ASP A 101 6.08 15.13 1.21
N GLN A 102 7.39 14.92 1.28
CA GLN A 102 8.38 16.01 1.39
C GLN A 102 8.47 16.89 0.13
N HIS A 103 7.93 16.42 -0.99
CA HIS A 103 7.93 17.13 -2.29
C HIS A 103 6.55 17.71 -2.64
N ILE A 104 5.57 17.57 -1.74
CA ILE A 104 4.21 18.04 -1.93
C ILE A 104 4.04 19.37 -1.18
N ASN A 105 3.81 20.43 -1.93
CA ASN A 105 3.60 21.78 -1.41
C ASN A 105 2.10 22.00 -1.14
N GLN A 106 1.76 23.08 -0.44
CA GLN A 106 0.36 23.42 -0.12
C GLN A 106 -0.55 23.55 -1.35
N ASP A 107 -0.01 23.99 -2.49
CA ASP A 107 -0.76 24.17 -3.74
C ASP A 107 -0.85 22.92 -4.62
N THR A 108 -0.15 21.84 -4.26
CA THR A 108 -0.12 20.61 -5.05
C THR A 108 -0.76 19.47 -4.28
N SER A 109 -1.82 18.88 -4.83
CA SER A 109 -2.37 17.65 -4.24
C SER A 109 -1.46 16.46 -4.52
N LEU A 110 -1.42 15.48 -3.61
CA LEU A 110 -0.75 14.19 -3.81
C LEU A 110 -1.15 13.57 -5.16
N THR A 111 -2.44 13.59 -5.49
CA THR A 111 -2.94 13.02 -6.74
C THR A 111 -2.41 13.74 -7.97
N SER A 112 -2.31 15.08 -7.92
CA SER A 112 -1.74 15.87 -9.02
C SER A 112 -0.25 15.61 -9.18
N PHE A 113 0.49 15.54 -8.06
CA PHE A 113 1.93 15.28 -8.09
C PHE A 113 2.26 13.88 -8.63
N ILE A 114 1.56 12.84 -8.15
CA ILE A 114 1.74 11.47 -8.65
C ILE A 114 1.35 11.37 -10.13
N THR A 115 0.25 12.01 -10.54
CA THR A 115 -0.15 12.04 -11.97
C THR A 115 0.93 12.67 -12.84
N LEU A 116 1.56 13.75 -12.38
CA LEU A 116 2.68 14.39 -13.05
C LEU A 116 3.93 13.49 -13.12
N LEU A 117 4.23 12.75 -12.05
CA LEU A 117 5.36 11.82 -12.06
C LEU A 117 5.12 10.65 -13.01
N LEU A 118 3.90 10.10 -13.02
CA LEU A 118 3.50 9.00 -13.92
C LEU A 118 3.52 9.40 -15.39
N SER A 119 3.15 10.63 -15.73
CA SER A 119 3.20 11.12 -17.12
C SER A 119 4.63 11.32 -17.63
N ARG A 120 5.61 11.46 -16.73
CA ARG A 120 7.03 11.62 -17.04
C ARG A 120 7.81 10.30 -17.04
N THR A 121 7.24 9.22 -16.54
CA THR A 121 7.85 7.90 -16.61
C THR A 121 7.52 7.24 -17.95
N PRO A 122 8.53 6.81 -18.75
CA PRO A 122 8.28 6.01 -19.94
C PRO A 122 7.48 4.78 -19.53
N GLN A 123 6.40 4.48 -20.26
CA GLN A 123 5.59 3.27 -20.08
C GLN A 123 6.47 2.04 -20.33
N SER A 124 7.19 1.59 -19.31
CA SER A 124 7.87 0.31 -19.29
C SER A 124 7.05 -0.61 -18.41
N GLN A 125 6.23 -1.40 -19.11
CA GLN A 125 5.64 -2.67 -18.73
C GLN A 125 4.81 -2.70 -17.42
N SER A 126 3.50 -2.75 -17.64
CA SER A 126 2.52 -3.36 -16.77
C SER A 126 3.03 -4.66 -16.16
N TYR A 127 3.06 -4.73 -14.83
CA TYR A 127 2.89 -5.98 -14.10
C TYR A 127 1.39 -6.26 -13.94
#